data_AF-A0A9Q2QDU5-F1
#
_entry.id   AF-A0A9Q2QDU5-F1
#
_cell.length_a   1.000
_cell.length_b   1.000
_cell.length_c   1.000
_cell.angle_alpha   90.00
_cell.angle_beta   90.00
_cell.angle_gamma   90.00
#
_symmetry.space_group_name_H-M   'P 1'
#
loop_
_entity.id
_entity.type
_entity.pdbx_description
1 polymer ?
#
loop_
_entity_poly.entity_id
_entity_poly.type
_entity_poly.pdbx_seq_one_letter_code
_entity_poly.pdbx_strand_id
1 'polypeptide(L)' 'MQVAIKKWGNSLHLRENQSLNIEIENSNILIKPITRELESLLAQITPKNIHNEISFGAAEGKEIW' A
#
# COMPACT_ATOMS: atom_id res chain seq x y z
N MET A 1 10.49 21.68 -11.23
CA MET A 1 11.34 21.38 -10.06
C MET A 1 12.28 20.25 -10.45
N GLN A 2 13.60 20.40 -10.28
CA GLN A 2 14.58 19.34 -10.53
C GLN A 2 15.06 18.79 -9.18
N VAL A 3 15.09 17.46 -9.03
CA VAL A 3 15.55 16.79 -7.81
C VAL A 3 16.58 15.74 -8.23
N ALA A 4 17.73 15.74 -7.56
CA ALA A 4 18.75 14.72 -7.75
C ALA A 4 18.41 13.48 -6.91
N ILE A 5 18.56 12.30 -7.50
CA ILE A 5 18.37 11.03 -6.78
C ILE A 5 19.48 10.90 -5.73
N LYS A 6 19.09 10.84 -4.45
CA LYS A 6 20.00 10.67 -3.32
C LYS A 6 19.77 9.31 -2.67
N LYS A 7 20.85 8.55 -2.47
CA LYS A 7 20.84 7.30 -1.71
C LYS A 7 20.51 7.59 -0.25
N TRP A 8 19.51 6.91 0.31
CA TRP A 8 19.15 7.00 1.74
C TRP A 8 19.29 5.62 2.38
N GLY A 9 20.43 5.37 3.02
CA GLY A 9 20.80 4.02 3.43
C GLY A 9 20.97 3.10 2.21
N ASN A 10 20.25 1.97 2.16
CA ASN A 10 20.27 1.05 1.02
C ASN A 10 19.15 1.28 0.00
N SER A 11 18.33 2.32 0.17
CA SER A 11 17.13 2.53 -0.66
C SER A 11 16.84 4.01 -0.91
N LEU A 12 15.81 4.26 -1.71
CA LEU A 12 15.28 5.61 -1.96
C LEU A 12 14.32 6.01 -0.82
N HIS A 13 14.23 7.30 -0.52
CA HIS A 13 13.28 7.86 0.44
C HIS A 13 11.86 7.89 -0.16
N LEU A 14 11.27 6.71 -0.33
CA LEU A 14 9.86 6.51 -0.68
C LEU A 14 9.12 6.06 0.58
N ARG A 15 7.80 6.32 0.65
CA ARG A 15 7.01 5.87 1.79
C ARG A 15 7.03 4.34 1.85
N GLU A 16 7.30 3.78 3.03
CA GLU A 16 7.30 2.34 3.24
C GLU A 16 5.94 1.73 2.85
N ASN A 17 5.98 0.52 2.28
CA ASN A 17 4.82 -0.25 1.79
C ASN A 17 3.98 0.41 0.67
N GLN A 18 4.49 1.46 0.01
CA GLN A 18 3.83 2.02 -1.16
C GLN A 18 4.13 1.20 -2.42
N SER A 19 3.08 0.68 -3.07
CA SER A 19 3.22 0.07 -4.40
C SER A 19 3.37 1.15 -5.47
N LEU A 20 4.39 1.03 -6.31
CA LEU A 20 4.68 1.95 -7.41
C LEU A 20 4.77 1.17 -8.71
N ASN A 21 4.26 1.75 -9.79
CA ASN A 21 4.47 1.28 -11.15
C ASN A 21 5.69 2.02 -11.72
N ILE A 22 6.60 1.27 -12.34
CA ILE A 22 7.83 1.78 -12.94
C ILE A 22 7.82 1.37 -14.40
N GLU A 23 7.72 2.36 -15.28
CA GLU A 23 7.68 2.21 -16.74
C GLU A 23 8.89 2.90 -17.37
N ILE A 24 9.43 2.33 -18.44
CA ILE A 24 10.50 2.95 -19.24
C ILE A 24 9.89 3.38 -20.57
N GLU A 25 9.86 4.68 -20.83
CA GLU A 25 9.31 5.26 -22.06
C GLU A 25 10.26 6.30 -22.64
N ASN A 26 10.65 6.16 -23.90
CA ASN A 26 11.45 7.15 -24.64
C ASN A 26 12.70 7.63 -23.87
N SER A 27 13.46 6.70 -23.29
CA SER A 27 14.64 6.96 -22.44
C SER A 27 14.36 7.67 -21.11
N ASN A 28 13.09 7.76 -20.70
CA ASN A 28 12.68 8.27 -19.39
C ASN A 28 12.19 7.12 -18.49
N ILE A 29 12.38 7.30 -17.18
CA ILE A 29 11.80 6.43 -16.16
C ILE A 29 10.58 7.15 -15.59
N LEU A 30 9.42 6.53 -15.75
CA LEU A 30 8.15 7.03 -15.24
C LEU A 30 7.77 6.24 -13.99
N ILE A 31 7.66 6.94 -12.86
CA ILE A 31 7.30 6.34 -11.57
C ILE A 31 5.92 6.89 -11.18
N LYS A 32 4.93 6.01 -11.09
CA LYS A 32 3.56 6.37 -10.70
C LYS A 32 3.14 5.58 -9.46
N PRO A 33 2.43 6.19 -8.51
CA PRO A 33 1.80 5.43 -7.44
C PRO A 33 0.78 4.46 -8.02
N ILE A 34 0.76 3.23 -7.50
CA ILE A 34 -0.35 2.33 -7.77
C ILE A 34 -1.48 2.73 -6.83
N THR A 35 -2.48 3.41 -7.38
CA THR A 35 -3.74 3.65 -6.71
C THR A 35 -4.72 2.55 -7.08
N ARG A 36 -5.52 2.11 -6.10
CA ARG A 36 -6.64 1.21 -6.35
C ARG A 36 -7.91 1.98 -6.07
N GLU A 37 -8.78 2.05 -7.06
CA GLU A 37 -10.09 2.66 -6.89
C GLU A 37 -10.98 1.77 -6.02
N LEU A 38 -11.77 2.39 -5.13
CA LEU A 38 -12.67 1.67 -4.24
C LEU A 38 -13.60 0.71 -5.00
N GLU A 39 -14.15 1.17 -6.13
CA GLU A 39 -15.02 0.37 -6.99
C GLU A 39 -14.30 -0.89 -7.52
N SER A 40 -13.03 -0.76 -7.92
CA SER A 40 -12.22 -1.89 -8.40
C SER A 40 -11.92 -2.90 -7.29
N LEU A 41 -11.75 -2.43 -6.04
CA LEU A 41 -11.56 -3.30 -4.88
C LEU A 41 -12.84 -4.06 -4.54
N LEU A 42 -13.98 -3.37 -4.53
CA LEU A 42 -15.28 -3.97 -4.24
C LEU A 42 -15.70 -5.00 -5.30
N ALA A 43 -15.39 -4.74 -6.58
CA ALA A 43 -15.68 -5.66 -7.68
C ALA A 43 -14.93 -7.01 -7.56
N GLN A 44 -13.87 -7.09 -6.77
CA GLN A 44 -13.10 -8.32 -6.54
C GLN A 44 -13.65 -9.16 -5.38
N ILE A 45 -14.69 -8.70 -4.68
CA ILE A 45 -15.34 -9.48 -3.62
C ILE A 45 -16.14 -10.63 -4.26
N THR A 46 -15.93 -11.85 -3.76
CA THR A 46 -16.58 -13.08 -4.21
C THR A 46 -17.09 -13.86 -3.01
N PRO A 47 -18.11 -14.73 -3.16
CA PRO A 47 -18.59 -15.58 -2.07
C PRO A 47 -17.49 -16.44 -1.40
N LYS A 48 -16.38 -16.68 -2.11
CA LYS A 48 -15.23 -17.46 -1.62
C LYS A 48 -14.25 -16.64 -0.77
N ASN A 49 -14.21 -15.31 -0.91
CA ASN A 49 -13.26 -14.42 -0.21
C ASN A 49 -13.93 -13.47 0.80
N ILE A 50 -15.24 -13.63 1.05
CA ILE A 50 -15.92 -12.93 2.14
C ILE A 50 -15.44 -13.53 3.46
N HIS A 51 -14.81 -12.68 4.28
CA HIS A 51 -14.38 -13.02 5.63
C HIS A 51 -15.52 -12.76 6.62
N ASN A 52 -15.70 -13.66 7.58
CA ASN A 52 -16.59 -13.44 8.70
C ASN A 52 -15.91 -12.55 9.76
N GLU A 53 -16.72 -12.01 10.66
CA GLU A 53 -16.22 -11.35 11.86
C GLU A 53 -15.26 -12.27 12.63
N ILE A 54 -14.15 -11.69 13.09
CA ILE A 54 -13.21 -12.36 13.98
C ILE A 54 -13.32 -11.74 15.37
N SER A 55 -13.39 -12.59 16.39
CA SER A 55 -13.31 -12.12 17.77
C SER A 55 -11.87 -11.75 18.08
N PHE A 56 -11.66 -10.54 18.63
CA PHE A 56 -10.37 -10.11 19.17
C PHE A 56 -10.07 -10.70 20.56
N GLY A 57 -10.97 -11.53 21.09
CA GLY A 57 -10.87 -12.12 22.43
C GLY A 57 -11.52 -11.24 23.50
N ALA A 58 -11.41 -11.67 24.75
CA ALA A 58 -11.80 -10.86 25.89
C ALA A 58 -10.78 -9.73 26.09
N ALA A 59 -11.21 -8.60 26.66
CA ALA A 59 -10.29 -7.54 27.05
C ALA A 59 -9.30 -8.07 28.10
N GLU A 60 -8.01 -7.87 27.88
CA GLU A 60 -6.94 -8.24 28.81
C GLU A 60 -6.19 -6.99 29.28
N GLY A 61 -5.80 -6.96 30.56
CA GLY A 61 -5.10 -5.84 31.17
C GLY A 61 -5.95 -5.02 32.14
N LYS A 62 -5.40 -3.87 32.58
CA LYS A 62 -6.03 -2.98 33.57
C LYS A 62 -6.66 -1.71 32.96
N GLU A 63 -6.76 -1.66 31.64
CA GLU A 63 -7.36 -0.52 30.91
C GLU A 63 -8.85 -0.73 30.60
N ILE A 64 -9.47 -1.68 31.29
CA ILE A 64 -10.91 -1.90 31.28
C ILE A 64 -11.49 -0.87 32.28
N TRP A 65 -12.02 0.24 31.75
CA TRP A 65 -12.60 1.33 32.54
C TRP A 65 -13.95 0.92 33.16
#